data_AF-A0A1C2HT75-F1
#
_entry.id   AF-A0A1C2HT75-F1
#
_cell.length_a   1.000
_cell.length_b   1.000
_cell.length_c   1.000
_cell.angle_alpha   90.00
_cell.angle_beta   90.00
_cell.angle_gamma   90.00
#
_symmetry.space_group_name_H-M   'P 1'
#
loop_
_entity.id
_entity.type
_entity.pdbx_description
1 polymer ?
#
loop_
_entity_poly.entity_id
_entity_poly.type
_entity_poly.pdbx_seq_one_letter_code
_entity_poly.pdbx_strand_id
1 'polypeptide(L)'
;MNTQPTTRHYLWHLERIGLLNGRRAGRLWQRAAQENPVTVALIDTGIDTGHPNFGDALIAPQIDFGPDPYGVIYEPALPHCAQLRHLLGAVDQPDIPAQLLKDVCVELMALAAPPGGTLDGMTQTIAQITDPNTPDMANGAGRRALATALLRPGVAPPSAPAPAPQAQAGLAHLTTGLSGLSQAQRDEWGRIATALAAPPKQVPIEDPSRFFGAHGTGCAGLIAGRVAASDLRDRKGVPPVRYAGANPFCNLISYATPYSHEILPVLSALVRAYLSGAEVIVMPRGLPDPGARAAVNAGSPYLTRSEAEGNETLRDTDLARLALLKSHQAVFEALLAKIAQERYVILAAGNDGLSQQVSYPGQVMLTNSSTVIVTGAVNDRDKLSSYSNVMSGLLYMLSDDAFAVDDARFAVNTHSFTGSDYDYSPHTARENSFSPWGILTLDLRGSYGYASGLNEDPDIADEDFDSSGLYTLMGGTSVACSLMGGLVSALIQAGDLPRTAPPNRDAVATTLASFYDRVRGPI
;
A
#
# COMPACT_ATOMS: atom_id res chain seq x y z
N MET A 1 15.97 -35.48 -12.99
CA MET A 1 16.78 -34.45 -12.30
C MET A 1 16.03 -34.03 -11.05
N ASN A 2 16.49 -34.46 -9.87
CA ASN A 2 15.93 -34.06 -8.59
C ASN A 2 16.59 -32.73 -8.16
N THR A 3 16.09 -31.62 -8.69
CA THR A 3 16.35 -30.30 -8.11
C THR A 3 15.13 -29.95 -7.29
N GLN A 4 15.19 -30.11 -5.97
CA GLN A 4 14.20 -29.45 -5.13
C GLN A 4 14.18 -27.97 -5.53
N PRO A 5 13.01 -27.40 -5.89
CA PRO A 5 12.93 -26.00 -6.25
C PRO A 5 13.44 -25.20 -5.06
N THR A 6 14.61 -24.60 -5.23
CA THR A 6 15.15 -23.75 -4.18
C THR A 6 14.18 -22.59 -4.03
N THR A 7 13.68 -22.36 -2.82
CA THR A 7 12.90 -21.17 -2.40
C THR A 7 13.49 -19.82 -2.84
N ARG A 8 14.69 -19.82 -3.44
CA ARG A 8 15.41 -18.71 -4.07
C ARG A 8 14.68 -18.09 -5.26
N HIS A 9 13.84 -18.83 -5.99
CA HIS A 9 13.18 -18.28 -7.18
C HIS A 9 12.30 -17.05 -6.84
N TYR A 10 11.63 -17.05 -5.69
CA TYR A 10 10.56 -16.08 -5.42
C TYR A 10 11.04 -14.75 -4.84
N LEU A 11 12.19 -14.74 -4.15
CA LEU A 11 12.79 -13.56 -3.51
C LEU A 11 14.03 -13.06 -4.23
N TRP A 12 14.18 -13.41 -5.51
CA TRP A 12 15.33 -13.02 -6.32
C TRP A 12 15.56 -11.50 -6.27
N HIS A 13 14.48 -10.71 -6.24
CA HIS A 13 14.53 -9.26 -6.22
C HIS A 13 15.20 -8.74 -4.94
N LEU A 14 14.91 -9.32 -3.77
CA LEU A 14 15.54 -8.96 -2.49
C LEU A 14 17.02 -9.32 -2.43
N GLU A 15 17.41 -10.45 -3.00
CA GLU A 15 18.82 -10.83 -3.16
C GLU A 15 19.53 -9.87 -4.13
N ARG A 16 18.87 -9.53 -5.24
CA ARG A 16 19.40 -8.61 -6.26
C ARG A 16 19.59 -7.19 -5.73
N ILE A 17 18.75 -6.73 -4.81
CA ILE A 17 18.95 -5.46 -4.09
C ILE A 17 19.81 -5.59 -2.82
N GLY A 18 20.32 -6.78 -2.48
CA GLY A 18 21.26 -6.95 -1.37
C GLY A 18 20.66 -7.00 0.03
N LEU A 19 19.34 -7.11 0.13
CA LEU A 19 18.65 -7.32 1.40
C LEU A 19 18.77 -8.76 1.88
N LEU A 20 19.00 -9.70 0.96
CA LEU A 20 19.29 -11.10 1.22
C LEU A 20 20.69 -11.49 0.69
N ASN A 21 21.32 -12.44 1.37
CA ASN A 21 22.50 -13.17 0.88
C ASN A 21 22.18 -14.67 0.92
N GLY A 22 21.68 -15.20 -0.19
CA GLY A 22 21.07 -16.52 -0.25
C GLY A 22 19.88 -16.64 0.71
N ARG A 23 20.02 -17.48 1.75
CA ARG A 23 18.95 -17.72 2.76
C ARG A 23 19.09 -16.86 4.02
N ARG A 24 20.06 -15.96 4.08
CA ARG A 24 20.34 -15.16 5.28
C ARG A 24 19.96 -13.71 5.04
N ALA A 25 19.43 -13.06 6.07
CA ALA A 25 19.25 -11.62 6.09
C ALA A 25 20.60 -10.93 5.83
N GLY A 26 20.60 -9.97 4.91
CA GLY A 26 21.73 -9.08 4.66
C GLY A 26 21.99 -8.16 5.84
N ARG A 27 23.14 -7.48 5.83
CA ARG A 27 23.56 -6.60 6.94
C ARG A 27 22.55 -5.48 7.21
N LEU A 28 21.93 -4.95 6.15
CA LEU A 28 20.94 -3.87 6.28
C LEU A 28 19.72 -4.33 7.10
N TRP A 29 19.14 -5.48 6.76
CA TRP A 29 18.04 -6.08 7.52
C TRP A 29 18.41 -6.44 8.95
N GLN A 30 19.61 -6.98 9.19
CA GLN A 30 20.05 -7.32 10.54
C GLN A 30 20.08 -6.10 11.46
N ARG A 31 20.55 -4.95 10.96
CA ARG A 31 20.52 -3.69 11.72
C ARG A 31 19.11 -3.13 11.84
N ALA A 32 18.34 -3.09 10.75
CA ALA A 32 16.98 -2.56 10.78
C ALA A 32 16.10 -3.31 11.81
N ALA A 33 16.22 -4.64 11.88
CA ALA A 33 15.49 -5.47 12.84
C ALA A 33 15.78 -5.18 14.33
N GLN A 34 16.87 -4.47 14.64
CA GLN A 34 17.29 -4.15 16.01
C GLN A 34 16.88 -2.76 16.47
N GLU A 35 16.34 -1.95 15.56
CA GLU A 35 16.05 -0.53 15.76
C GLU A 35 14.54 -0.26 15.78
N ASN A 36 14.17 0.90 16.31
CA ASN A 36 12.76 1.31 16.34
C ASN A 36 12.16 1.35 14.92
N PRO A 37 10.96 0.80 14.70
CA PRO A 37 10.32 0.80 13.39
C PRO A 37 10.22 2.21 12.79
N VAL A 38 10.44 2.29 11.48
CA VAL A 38 10.06 3.44 10.66
C VAL A 38 8.60 3.28 10.24
N THR A 39 7.85 4.37 10.17
CA THR A 39 6.46 4.34 9.69
C THR A 39 6.39 4.75 8.23
N VAL A 40 5.80 3.86 7.41
CA VAL A 40 5.55 4.09 5.99
C VAL A 40 4.05 4.33 5.78
N ALA A 41 3.69 5.45 5.18
CA ALA A 41 2.35 5.71 4.69
C ALA A 41 2.25 5.31 3.20
N LEU A 42 1.29 4.45 2.87
CA LEU A 42 0.95 4.09 1.50
C LEU A 42 -0.32 4.83 1.08
N ILE A 43 -0.27 5.56 -0.03
CA ILE A 43 -1.43 6.21 -0.63
C ILE A 43 -1.72 5.52 -1.97
N ASP A 44 -2.75 4.68 -1.99
CA ASP A 44 -3.12 3.86 -3.15
C ASP A 44 -4.61 3.53 -3.16
N THR A 45 -5.09 2.46 -3.79
CA THR A 45 -6.49 2.00 -3.79
C THR A 45 -6.93 1.27 -2.53
N GLY A 46 -6.09 1.27 -1.49
CA GLY A 46 -6.32 0.51 -0.26
C GLY A 46 -5.74 -0.90 -0.32
N ILE A 47 -5.77 -1.56 0.83
CA ILE A 47 -5.18 -2.89 1.05
C ILE A 47 -6.20 -3.83 1.70
N ASP A 48 -5.98 -5.13 1.57
CA ASP A 48 -6.62 -6.13 2.42
C ASP A 48 -6.00 -6.06 3.83
N THR A 49 -6.64 -5.31 4.72
CA THR A 49 -6.16 -5.09 6.10
C THR A 49 -6.14 -6.37 6.93
N GLY A 50 -6.89 -7.41 6.52
CA GLY A 50 -6.88 -8.74 7.14
C GLY A 50 -5.89 -9.72 6.51
N HIS A 51 -5.01 -9.27 5.61
CA HIS A 51 -4.05 -10.15 4.97
C HIS A 51 -3.03 -10.71 5.98
N PRO A 52 -2.78 -12.04 6.01
CA PRO A 52 -2.01 -12.69 7.08
C PRO A 52 -0.53 -12.28 7.08
N ASN A 53 -0.01 -11.80 5.95
CA ASN A 53 1.36 -11.30 5.80
C ASN A 53 1.54 -9.85 6.29
N PHE A 54 0.49 -9.12 6.68
CA PHE A 54 0.67 -7.80 7.29
C PHE A 54 0.87 -7.89 8.80
N GLY A 55 0.22 -8.83 9.49
CA GLY A 55 0.37 -9.02 10.93
C GLY A 55 0.29 -7.71 11.72
N ASP A 56 1.27 -7.47 12.59
CA ASP A 56 1.44 -6.24 13.37
C ASP A 56 2.14 -5.09 12.61
N ALA A 57 2.36 -5.20 11.29
CA ALA A 57 2.84 -4.08 10.49
C ALA A 57 1.81 -2.95 10.44
N LEU A 58 0.51 -3.27 10.41
CA LEU A 58 -0.56 -2.28 10.36
C LEU A 58 -0.78 -1.69 11.75
N ILE A 59 -0.38 -0.43 11.92
CA ILE A 59 -0.44 0.26 13.21
C ILE A 59 -1.63 1.22 13.35
N ALA A 60 -2.44 1.35 12.29
CA ALA A 60 -3.60 2.23 12.23
C ALA A 60 -4.67 1.64 11.30
N PRO A 61 -5.97 1.94 11.51
CA PRO A 61 -7.00 1.57 10.56
C PRO A 61 -6.74 2.27 9.24
N GLN A 62 -7.07 1.59 8.15
CA GLN A 62 -7.07 2.23 6.84
C GLN A 62 -8.10 3.36 6.81
N ILE A 63 -7.74 4.48 6.17
CA ILE A 63 -8.67 5.57 5.88
C ILE A 63 -8.94 5.60 4.38
N ASP A 64 -10.20 5.47 3.99
CA ASP A 64 -10.64 5.52 2.59
C ASP A 64 -11.23 6.88 2.23
N PHE A 65 -10.67 7.51 1.20
CA PHE A 65 -11.11 8.81 0.67
C PHE A 65 -12.00 8.69 -0.58
N GLY A 66 -12.36 7.47 -0.99
CA GLY A 66 -13.29 7.20 -2.09
C GLY A 66 -14.72 7.66 -1.81
N PRO A 67 -15.36 7.19 -0.72
CA PRO A 67 -16.75 7.57 -0.41
C PRO A 67 -16.89 8.98 0.17
N ASP A 68 -15.88 9.47 0.87
CA ASP A 68 -15.83 10.81 1.45
C ASP A 68 -14.40 11.38 1.26
N PRO A 69 -14.22 12.53 0.60
CA PRO A 69 -12.90 13.10 0.34
C PRO A 69 -12.14 13.54 1.60
N TYR A 70 -12.74 13.48 2.78
CA TYR A 70 -12.09 13.77 4.07
C TYR A 70 -11.83 12.54 4.94
N GLY A 71 -12.24 11.36 4.45
CA GLY A 71 -11.86 10.06 4.98
C GLY A 71 -12.99 9.31 5.68
N VAL A 72 -13.05 8.01 5.40
CA VAL A 72 -13.91 7.01 6.04
C VAL A 72 -13.05 5.95 6.69
N ILE A 73 -13.41 5.51 7.89
CA ILE A 73 -12.89 4.31 8.52
C ILE A 73 -14.01 3.29 8.55
N TYR A 74 -13.73 2.10 8.01
CA TYR A 74 -14.63 0.97 8.04
C TYR A 74 -14.38 0.14 9.30
N GLU A 75 -15.43 -0.09 10.07
CA GLU A 75 -15.40 -0.95 11.24
C GLU A 75 -16.43 -2.07 10.99
N PRO A 76 -16.01 -3.33 10.84
CA PRO A 76 -16.95 -4.42 10.68
C PRO A 76 -17.99 -4.38 11.81
N ALA A 77 -19.27 -4.55 11.46
CA ALA A 77 -20.28 -4.68 12.49
C ALA A 77 -19.98 -5.95 13.29
N LEU A 78 -19.71 -5.79 14.59
CA LEU A 78 -19.50 -6.90 15.53
C LEU A 78 -20.71 -6.99 16.48
N PRO A 79 -21.91 -7.35 15.98
CA PRO A 79 -23.11 -7.35 16.78
C PRO A 79 -23.00 -8.25 18.02
N HIS A 80 -22.31 -9.39 17.94
CA HIS A 80 -22.13 -10.27 19.09
C HIS A 80 -21.12 -9.68 20.09
N CYS A 81 -20.04 -9.04 19.62
CA CYS A 81 -19.14 -8.30 20.51
C CYS A 81 -19.85 -7.13 21.19
N ALA A 82 -20.71 -6.40 20.47
CA ALA A 82 -21.51 -5.30 21.01
C ALA A 82 -22.54 -5.81 22.05
N GLN A 83 -23.22 -6.92 21.76
CA GLN A 83 -24.13 -7.59 22.69
C GLN A 83 -23.39 -8.06 23.95
N LEU A 84 -22.19 -8.63 23.80
CA LEU A 84 -21.35 -9.07 24.92
C LEU A 84 -20.90 -7.88 25.78
N ARG A 85 -20.47 -6.76 25.17
CA ARG A 85 -20.15 -5.52 25.89
C ARG A 85 -21.35 -4.99 26.68
N HIS A 86 -22.54 -4.98 26.07
CA HIS A 86 -23.77 -4.55 26.72
C HIS A 86 -24.09 -5.43 27.94
N LEU A 87 -24.01 -6.76 27.82
CA LEU A 87 -24.24 -7.69 28.93
C LEU A 87 -23.24 -7.48 30.08
N LEU A 88 -21.96 -7.26 29.76
CA LEU A 88 -20.93 -6.98 30.76
C LEU A 88 -21.13 -5.64 31.47
N GLY A 89 -21.69 -4.63 30.78
CA GLY A 89 -21.96 -3.30 31.34
C GLY A 89 -23.29 -3.17 32.09
N ALA A 90 -24.27 -4.04 31.82
CA ALA A 90 -25.63 -3.91 32.36
C ALA A 90 -25.84 -4.57 33.74
N VAL A 91 -24.99 -5.52 34.15
CA VAL A 91 -25.21 -6.31 35.38
C VAL A 91 -23.88 -6.70 36.05
N ASP A 92 -23.87 -6.73 37.38
CA ASP A 92 -22.71 -7.17 38.17
C ASP A 92 -22.34 -8.64 37.96
N GLN A 93 -23.27 -9.49 37.46
CA GLN A 93 -23.05 -10.91 37.09
C GLN A 93 -24.04 -11.35 35.98
N PRO A 94 -23.81 -11.02 34.69
CA PRO A 94 -24.64 -11.47 33.59
C PRO A 94 -24.42 -12.96 33.37
N ASP A 95 -25.49 -13.71 33.17
CA ASP A 95 -25.40 -15.03 32.56
C ASP A 95 -25.05 -14.85 31.08
N ILE A 96 -23.83 -15.25 30.70
CA ILE A 96 -23.33 -15.10 29.33
C ILE A 96 -23.62 -16.41 28.59
N PRO A 97 -24.45 -16.38 27.53
CA PRO A 97 -24.72 -17.58 26.74
C PRO A 97 -23.43 -18.11 26.11
N ALA A 98 -23.19 -19.43 26.21
CA ALA A 98 -22.04 -20.06 25.55
C ALA A 98 -22.04 -19.83 24.03
N GLN A 99 -23.24 -19.81 23.43
CA GLN A 99 -23.42 -19.50 22.01
C GLN A 99 -22.93 -18.08 21.68
N LEU A 100 -23.25 -17.08 22.50
CA LEU A 100 -22.77 -15.71 22.30
C LEU A 100 -21.24 -15.63 22.36
N LEU A 101 -20.59 -16.35 23.28
CA LEU A 101 -19.13 -16.41 23.34
C LEU A 101 -18.52 -17.07 22.11
N LYS A 102 -19.16 -18.12 21.60
CA LYS A 102 -18.76 -18.78 20.35
C LYS A 102 -18.89 -17.81 19.17
N ASP A 103 -20.02 -17.11 19.06
CA ASP A 103 -20.28 -16.16 17.98
C ASP A 103 -19.29 -14.97 18.05
N VAL A 104 -18.95 -14.49 19.26
CA VAL A 104 -17.87 -13.51 19.47
C VAL A 104 -16.52 -14.04 19.02
N CYS A 105 -16.17 -15.30 19.34
CA CYS A 105 -14.91 -15.87 18.87
C CYS A 105 -14.88 -15.96 17.34
N VAL A 106 -15.99 -16.33 16.69
CA VAL A 106 -16.11 -16.35 15.22
C VAL A 106 -15.95 -14.95 14.64
N GLU A 107 -16.65 -13.96 15.18
CA GLU A 107 -16.51 -12.55 14.78
C GLU A 107 -15.06 -12.06 14.90
N LEU A 108 -14.39 -12.34 16.02
CA LEU A 108 -13.01 -11.93 16.25
C LEU A 108 -12.00 -12.71 15.39
N MET A 109 -12.27 -13.98 15.06
CA MET A 109 -11.46 -14.75 14.13
C MET A 109 -11.56 -14.20 12.70
N ALA A 110 -12.74 -13.75 12.28
CA ALA A 110 -12.95 -13.15 10.95
C ALA A 110 -12.15 -11.84 10.75
N LEU A 111 -11.82 -11.12 11.82
CA LEU A 111 -11.00 -9.90 11.78
C LEU A 111 -9.50 -10.15 11.55
N ALA A 112 -9.06 -11.42 11.42
CA ALA A 112 -7.72 -11.84 11.02
C ALA A 112 -6.53 -11.29 11.85
N ALA A 113 -6.75 -10.75 13.04
CA ALA A 113 -5.68 -10.44 13.99
C ALA A 113 -6.18 -10.53 15.45
N PRO A 114 -6.09 -11.69 16.13
CA PRO A 114 -6.30 -11.72 17.56
C PRO A 114 -5.09 -11.10 18.26
N PRO A 115 -5.28 -10.14 19.18
CA PRO A 115 -4.18 -9.66 20.01
C PRO A 115 -3.71 -10.80 20.94
N GLY A 116 -2.49 -11.26 20.73
CA GLY A 116 -1.81 -12.20 21.63
C GLY A 116 -2.38 -13.62 21.69
N GLY A 117 -3.25 -14.00 20.74
CA GLY A 117 -3.77 -15.36 20.59
C GLY A 117 -3.45 -15.89 19.20
N THR A 118 -2.87 -17.09 19.11
CA THR A 118 -2.86 -17.81 17.83
C THR A 118 -4.30 -18.18 17.46
N LEU A 119 -4.59 -18.34 16.17
CA LEU A 119 -5.84 -18.95 15.69
C LEU A 119 -6.14 -20.24 16.49
N ASP A 120 -5.10 -21.04 16.78
CA ASP A 120 -5.18 -22.26 17.59
C ASP A 120 -5.63 -21.99 19.03
N GLY A 121 -5.20 -20.87 19.62
CA GLY A 121 -5.67 -20.43 20.94
C GLY A 121 -7.15 -20.09 20.94
N MET A 122 -7.66 -19.49 19.86
CA MET A 122 -9.11 -19.21 19.72
C MET A 122 -9.91 -20.48 19.43
N THR A 123 -9.42 -21.37 18.57
CA THR A 123 -10.04 -22.68 18.33
C THR A 123 -10.08 -23.51 19.62
N GLN A 124 -9.00 -23.51 20.40
CA GLN A 124 -8.95 -24.15 21.71
C GLN A 124 -9.90 -23.49 22.71
N THR A 125 -10.02 -22.17 22.67
CA THR A 125 -11.00 -21.42 23.47
C THR A 125 -12.44 -21.80 23.11
N ILE A 126 -12.76 -21.90 21.82
CA ILE A 126 -14.08 -22.36 21.33
C ILE A 126 -14.33 -23.79 21.83
N ALA A 127 -13.36 -24.69 21.69
CA ALA A 127 -13.48 -26.07 22.16
C ALA A 127 -13.77 -26.14 23.67
N GLN A 128 -13.06 -25.34 24.48
CA GLN A 128 -13.27 -25.22 25.92
C GLN A 128 -14.64 -24.62 26.28
N ILE A 129 -15.14 -23.63 25.52
CA ILE A 129 -16.49 -23.08 25.70
C ILE A 129 -17.54 -24.17 25.47
N THR A 130 -17.33 -25.03 24.47
CA THR A 130 -18.32 -26.03 24.04
C THR A 130 -18.24 -27.36 24.79
N ASP A 131 -17.17 -27.62 25.55
CA ASP A 131 -17.03 -28.88 26.31
C ASP A 131 -17.84 -28.84 27.62
N PRO A 132 -18.89 -29.66 27.76
CA PRO A 132 -19.73 -29.70 28.96
C PRO A 132 -18.99 -30.16 30.22
N ASN A 133 -17.79 -30.73 30.09
CA ASN A 133 -16.99 -31.21 31.21
C ASN A 133 -16.02 -30.16 31.77
N THR A 134 -15.94 -28.96 31.18
CA THR A 134 -15.06 -27.89 31.67
C THR A 134 -15.71 -27.20 32.89
N PRO A 135 -15.24 -27.45 34.14
CA PRO A 135 -15.98 -27.06 35.35
C PRO A 135 -16.15 -25.54 35.50
N ASP A 136 -15.17 -24.78 35.04
CA ASP A 136 -15.17 -23.31 35.09
C ASP A 136 -16.15 -22.66 34.09
N MET A 137 -16.54 -23.38 33.04
CA MET A 137 -17.49 -22.86 32.03
C MET A 137 -18.95 -23.17 32.37
N ALA A 138 -19.19 -24.06 33.34
CA ALA A 138 -20.51 -24.39 33.86
C ALA A 138 -20.99 -23.43 34.96
N ASN A 139 -20.07 -22.75 35.67
CA ASN A 139 -20.38 -21.93 36.85
C ASN A 139 -20.55 -20.41 36.55
N GLY A 140 -20.56 -20.01 35.27
CA GLY A 140 -20.72 -18.60 34.84
C GLY A 140 -19.49 -17.70 35.08
N ALA A 141 -18.68 -17.96 36.10
CA ALA A 141 -17.47 -17.19 36.41
C ALA A 141 -16.38 -17.35 35.34
N GLY A 142 -16.15 -18.56 34.83
CA GLY A 142 -15.21 -18.78 33.73
C GLY A 142 -15.65 -18.13 32.42
N ARG A 143 -16.97 -18.15 32.12
CA ARG A 143 -17.54 -17.46 30.94
C ARG A 143 -17.33 -15.96 31.00
N ARG A 144 -17.46 -15.35 32.18
CA ARG A 144 -17.21 -13.92 32.40
C ARG A 144 -15.74 -13.56 32.29
N ALA A 145 -14.85 -14.36 32.87
CA ALA A 145 -13.41 -14.17 32.76
C ALA A 145 -12.97 -14.22 31.28
N LEU A 146 -13.51 -15.19 30.54
CA LEU A 146 -13.29 -15.32 29.11
C LEU A 146 -13.90 -14.17 28.30
N ALA A 147 -15.15 -13.79 28.56
CA ALA A 147 -15.80 -12.64 27.92
C ALA A 147 -14.98 -11.36 28.09
N THR A 148 -14.46 -11.14 29.30
CA THR A 148 -13.61 -10.00 29.63
C THR A 148 -12.27 -10.09 28.90
N ALA A 149 -11.70 -11.29 28.77
CA ALA A 149 -10.47 -11.52 28.02
C ALA A 149 -10.64 -11.29 26.51
N LEU A 150 -11.74 -11.78 25.92
CA LEU A 150 -12.10 -11.58 24.51
C LEU A 150 -12.33 -10.11 24.16
N LEU A 151 -12.82 -9.32 25.12
CA LEU A 151 -13.08 -7.89 24.96
C LEU A 151 -11.98 -6.98 25.55
N ARG A 152 -10.83 -7.52 25.97
CA ARG A 152 -9.74 -6.71 26.54
C ARG A 152 -9.25 -5.66 25.53
N PRO A 153 -8.73 -4.50 25.99
CA PRO A 153 -8.43 -3.33 25.14
C PRO A 153 -7.32 -3.49 24.09
N GLY A 154 -6.84 -4.71 23.81
CA GLY A 154 -5.98 -5.00 22.66
C GLY A 154 -6.75 -5.19 21.34
N VAL A 155 -8.10 -5.24 21.41
CA VAL A 155 -9.03 -5.36 20.27
C VAL A 155 -9.63 -3.99 19.90
N ALA A 156 -9.19 -2.91 20.55
CA ALA A 156 -9.53 -1.59 20.02
C ALA A 156 -8.91 -1.52 18.61
N PRO A 157 -9.69 -1.19 17.55
CA PRO A 157 -9.06 -0.78 16.30
C PRO A 157 -7.98 0.24 16.68
N PRO A 158 -6.76 0.13 16.13
CA PRO A 158 -5.66 0.97 16.56
C PRO A 158 -6.16 2.41 16.66
N SER A 159 -5.93 3.02 17.83
CA SER A 159 -6.58 4.27 18.19
C SER A 159 -6.45 5.26 17.03
N ALA A 160 -7.59 5.88 16.69
CA ALA A 160 -7.75 6.93 15.69
C ALA A 160 -6.56 7.93 15.69
N PRO A 161 -6.27 8.57 14.54
CA PRO A 161 -5.04 9.34 14.32
C PRO A 161 -4.81 10.41 15.39
N ALA A 162 -3.53 10.81 15.49
CA ALA A 162 -2.94 11.79 16.41
C ALA A 162 -3.95 12.67 17.20
N PRO A 163 -3.84 12.77 18.55
CA PRO A 163 -4.78 13.52 19.37
C PRO A 163 -5.04 14.91 18.77
N ALA A 164 -6.30 15.35 18.75
CA ALA A 164 -6.76 16.55 18.03
C ALA A 164 -5.84 17.79 18.10
N PRO A 165 -5.15 18.10 19.22
CA PRO A 165 -4.16 19.18 19.26
C PRO A 165 -2.96 19.02 18.32
N GLN A 166 -2.47 17.79 18.11
CA GLN A 166 -1.37 17.50 17.17
C GLN A 166 -1.81 17.67 15.72
N ALA A 167 -3.04 17.27 15.38
CA ALA A 167 -3.60 17.48 14.05
C ALA A 167 -3.70 18.97 13.70
N GLN A 168 -4.18 19.81 14.63
CA GLN A 168 -4.27 21.25 14.44
C GLN A 168 -2.90 21.91 14.26
N ALA A 169 -1.91 21.54 15.08
CA ALA A 169 -0.54 22.04 14.95
C ALA A 169 0.08 21.63 13.59
N GLY A 170 -0.14 20.40 13.16
CA GLY A 170 0.32 19.91 11.86
C GLY A 170 -0.32 20.65 10.68
N LEU A 171 -1.63 20.92 10.73
CA LEU A 171 -2.33 21.71 9.71
C LEU A 171 -1.84 23.17 9.66
N ALA A 172 -1.63 23.78 10.83
CA ALA A 172 -1.06 25.12 10.92
C ALA A 172 0.36 25.17 10.32
N HIS A 173 1.18 24.16 10.58
CA HIS A 173 2.50 24.02 10.00
C HIS A 173 2.47 23.88 8.48
N LEU A 174 1.59 23.03 7.93
CA LEU A 174 1.44 22.87 6.48
C LEU A 174 1.00 24.17 5.78
N THR A 175 0.20 25.00 6.46
CA THR A 175 -0.25 26.30 5.95
C THR A 175 0.93 27.24 5.64
N THR A 176 2.07 27.10 6.33
CA THR A 176 3.28 27.90 6.05
C THR A 176 3.88 27.64 4.67
N GLY A 177 3.63 26.46 4.09
CA GLY A 177 4.09 26.09 2.75
C GLY A 177 3.28 26.73 1.60
N LEU A 178 2.23 27.51 1.91
CA LEU A 178 1.25 27.99 0.93
C LEU A 178 1.43 29.47 0.56
N SER A 179 2.56 30.08 0.92
CA SER A 179 2.82 31.50 0.67
C SER A 179 2.79 31.89 -0.82
N GLY A 180 3.16 30.95 -1.71
CA GLY A 180 3.17 31.16 -3.16
C GLY A 180 1.80 31.05 -3.85
N LEU A 181 0.75 30.66 -3.12
CA LEU A 181 -0.58 30.49 -3.70
C LEU A 181 -1.34 31.83 -3.81
N SER A 182 -2.38 31.87 -4.65
CA SER A 182 -3.33 32.99 -4.68
C SER A 182 -4.20 33.00 -3.42
N GLN A 183 -4.88 34.13 -3.14
CA GLN A 183 -5.79 34.20 -1.99
C GLN A 183 -6.91 33.17 -2.08
N ALA A 184 -7.52 33.01 -3.27
CA ALA A 184 -8.59 32.03 -3.48
C ALA A 184 -8.13 30.58 -3.21
N GLN A 185 -6.90 30.23 -3.59
CA GLN A 185 -6.33 28.90 -3.31
C GLN A 185 -6.02 28.72 -1.81
N ARG A 186 -5.57 29.77 -1.10
CA ARG A 186 -5.41 29.73 0.36
C ARG A 186 -6.75 29.61 1.09
N ASP A 187 -7.77 30.30 0.62
CA ASP A 187 -9.13 30.18 1.16
C ASP A 187 -9.65 28.75 0.94
N GLU A 188 -9.36 28.16 -0.23
CA GLU A 188 -9.70 26.76 -0.51
C GLU A 188 -8.99 25.79 0.44
N TRP A 189 -7.69 25.98 0.65
CA TRP A 189 -6.97 25.23 1.69
C TRP A 189 -7.61 25.41 3.07
N GLY A 190 -8.03 26.62 3.45
CA GLY A 190 -8.70 26.88 4.72
C GLY A 190 -9.96 26.03 4.89
N ARG A 191 -10.76 25.85 3.83
CA ARG A 191 -11.93 24.96 3.83
C ARG A 191 -11.53 23.49 4.00
N ILE A 192 -10.55 23.03 3.22
CA ILE A 192 -10.05 21.65 3.26
C ILE A 192 -9.46 21.32 4.64
N ALA A 193 -8.60 22.19 5.18
CA ALA A 193 -7.97 22.03 6.48
C ALA A 193 -8.99 22.00 7.62
N THR A 194 -10.04 22.83 7.53
CA THR A 194 -11.15 22.80 8.50
C THR A 194 -11.88 21.46 8.47
N ALA A 195 -12.16 20.92 7.28
CA ALA A 195 -12.79 19.60 7.15
C ALA A 195 -11.87 18.47 7.65
N LEU A 196 -10.57 18.52 7.34
CA LEU A 196 -9.59 17.53 7.80
C LEU A 196 -9.26 17.61 9.29
N ALA A 197 -9.58 18.71 9.97
CA ALA A 197 -9.46 18.81 11.42
C ALA A 197 -10.48 17.92 12.15
N ALA A 198 -11.61 17.58 11.51
CA ALA A 198 -12.54 16.60 12.03
C ALA A 198 -11.96 15.18 11.93
N PRO A 199 -12.33 14.24 12.83
CA PRO A 199 -11.97 12.84 12.67
C PRO A 199 -12.63 12.25 11.40
N PRO A 200 -12.02 11.22 10.77
CA PRO A 200 -12.66 10.48 9.69
C PRO A 200 -14.02 9.92 10.11
N LYS A 201 -14.92 9.79 9.13
CA LYS A 201 -16.26 9.25 9.37
C LYS A 201 -16.18 7.74 9.61
N GLN A 202 -16.80 7.24 10.67
CA GLN A 202 -16.88 5.80 10.92
C GLN A 202 -18.10 5.20 10.23
N VAL A 203 -17.92 4.07 9.53
CA VAL A 203 -19.00 3.34 8.86
C VAL A 203 -18.97 1.88 9.34
N PRO A 204 -20.08 1.34 9.88
CA PRO A 204 -20.11 0.01 10.50
C PRO A 204 -20.25 -1.11 9.45
N ILE A 205 -19.36 -1.15 8.46
CA ILE A 205 -19.28 -2.21 7.47
C ILE A 205 -17.83 -2.68 7.35
N GLU A 206 -17.63 -3.84 6.74
CA GLU A 206 -16.29 -4.32 6.43
C GLU A 206 -15.56 -3.43 5.42
N ASP A 207 -14.24 -3.31 5.56
CA ASP A 207 -13.41 -2.54 4.62
C ASP A 207 -13.50 -3.16 3.22
N PRO A 208 -14.09 -2.46 2.24
CA PRO A 208 -14.36 -3.04 0.94
C PRO A 208 -13.07 -3.17 0.11
N SER A 209 -11.94 -2.62 0.55
CA SER A 209 -10.63 -2.78 -0.09
C SER A 209 -10.18 -4.23 -0.14
N ARG A 210 -10.73 -5.11 0.70
CA ARG A 210 -10.52 -6.56 0.58
C ARG A 210 -11.02 -7.15 -0.75
N PHE A 211 -11.89 -6.43 -1.48
CA PHE A 211 -12.48 -6.88 -2.74
C PHE A 211 -11.95 -6.17 -3.98
N PHE A 212 -11.20 -5.06 -3.82
CA PHE A 212 -10.69 -4.28 -4.95
C PHE A 212 -9.29 -3.68 -4.75
N GLY A 213 -8.70 -3.83 -3.56
CA GLY A 213 -7.41 -3.27 -3.17
C GLY A 213 -6.21 -4.11 -3.60
N ALA A 214 -6.28 -4.87 -4.70
CA ALA A 214 -5.20 -5.76 -5.13
C ALA A 214 -3.90 -4.99 -5.41
N HIS A 215 -3.99 -3.85 -6.11
CA HIS A 215 -2.83 -3.00 -6.40
C HIS A 215 -2.14 -2.49 -5.13
N GLY A 216 -2.90 -1.92 -4.20
CA GLY A 216 -2.37 -1.44 -2.93
C GLY A 216 -1.86 -2.57 -2.04
N THR A 217 -2.52 -3.72 -2.01
CA THR A 217 -2.07 -4.92 -1.26
C THR A 217 -0.73 -5.41 -1.78
N GLY A 218 -0.56 -5.48 -3.10
CA GLY A 218 0.72 -5.81 -3.73
C GLY A 218 1.80 -4.78 -3.42
N CYS A 219 1.49 -3.48 -3.47
CA CYS A 219 2.44 -2.43 -3.12
C CYS A 219 2.86 -2.49 -1.64
N ALA A 220 1.90 -2.64 -0.73
CA ALA A 220 2.14 -2.82 0.70
C ALA A 220 2.97 -4.07 0.99
N GLY A 221 2.70 -5.17 0.28
CA GLY A 221 3.47 -6.40 0.34
C GLY A 221 4.95 -6.19 0.02
N LEU A 222 5.26 -5.41 -1.02
CA LEU A 222 6.64 -5.10 -1.42
C LEU A 222 7.36 -4.21 -0.42
N ILE A 223 6.62 -3.36 0.32
CA ILE A 223 7.18 -2.49 1.36
C ILE A 223 7.42 -3.30 2.64
N ALA A 224 6.34 -3.83 3.23
CA ALA A 224 6.28 -4.24 4.62
C ALA A 224 5.82 -5.69 4.83
N GLY A 225 5.60 -6.45 3.77
CA GLY A 225 5.09 -7.81 3.89
C GLY A 225 6.00 -8.68 4.76
N ARG A 226 5.38 -9.50 5.62
CA ARG A 226 6.04 -10.39 6.57
C ARG A 226 5.76 -11.84 6.19
N VAL A 227 6.54 -12.76 6.74
CA VAL A 227 6.22 -14.19 6.63
C VAL A 227 4.96 -14.45 7.44
N ALA A 228 3.89 -14.95 6.82
CA ALA A 228 2.67 -15.23 7.56
C ALA A 228 2.90 -16.36 8.58
N ALA A 229 2.20 -16.32 9.71
CA ALA A 229 2.25 -17.42 10.68
C ALA A 229 1.73 -18.73 10.09
N SER A 230 0.78 -18.67 9.15
CA SER A 230 0.30 -19.82 8.36
C SER A 230 1.40 -20.42 7.49
N ASP A 231 2.29 -19.58 6.94
CA ASP A 231 3.48 -20.01 6.19
C ASP A 231 4.60 -20.53 7.10
N LEU A 232 4.38 -20.65 8.41
CA LEU A 232 5.30 -21.36 9.30
C LEU A 232 4.77 -22.75 9.65
N ARG A 233 3.54 -23.10 9.25
CA ARG A 233 2.96 -24.43 9.47
C ARG A 233 3.45 -25.39 8.38
N ASP A 234 3.99 -26.53 8.80
CA ASP A 234 4.21 -27.67 7.89
C ASP A 234 2.84 -28.23 7.48
N ARG A 235 2.24 -27.66 6.43
CA ARG A 235 1.11 -28.30 5.73
C ARG A 235 1.67 -29.47 4.93
N LYS A 236 1.07 -30.66 5.06
CA LYS A 236 1.57 -31.90 4.45
C LYS A 236 1.89 -31.71 2.95
N GLY A 237 3.17 -31.59 2.64
CA GLY A 237 3.68 -31.60 1.26
C GLY A 237 3.78 -30.25 0.55
N VAL A 238 3.36 -29.12 1.14
CA VAL A 238 3.51 -27.78 0.54
C VAL A 238 4.55 -26.99 1.32
N PRO A 239 5.73 -26.72 0.73
CA PRO A 239 6.74 -25.91 1.39
C PRO A 239 6.24 -24.46 1.54
N PRO A 240 6.47 -23.81 2.69
CA PRO A 240 5.96 -22.48 2.93
C PRO A 240 6.60 -21.42 2.02
N VAL A 241 5.78 -20.47 1.55
CA VAL A 241 6.26 -19.27 0.87
C VAL A 241 6.80 -18.33 1.93
N ARG A 242 8.13 -18.30 2.09
CA ARG A 242 8.80 -17.41 3.06
C ARG A 242 8.87 -15.98 2.54
N TYR A 243 7.73 -15.40 2.21
CA TYR A 243 7.65 -14.07 1.63
C TYR A 243 8.10 -12.97 2.60
N ALA A 244 8.75 -11.93 2.09
CA ALA A 244 9.03 -10.71 2.81
C ALA A 244 9.07 -9.53 1.83
N GLY A 245 8.64 -8.35 2.28
CA GLY A 245 8.88 -7.08 1.59
C GLY A 245 10.30 -6.59 1.80
N ALA A 246 10.62 -5.42 1.23
CA ALA A 246 11.93 -4.80 1.36
C ALA A 246 12.25 -4.33 2.80
N ASN A 247 11.26 -4.03 3.62
CA ASN A 247 11.44 -3.82 5.06
C ASN A 247 10.32 -4.47 5.88
N PRO A 248 10.42 -5.76 6.24
CA PRO A 248 9.40 -6.43 7.05
C PRO A 248 9.34 -5.90 8.49
N PHE A 249 10.24 -5.01 8.91
CA PHE A 249 10.36 -4.48 10.27
C PHE A 249 9.77 -3.08 10.43
N CYS A 250 9.23 -2.49 9.36
CA CYS A 250 8.57 -1.18 9.44
C CYS A 250 7.11 -1.31 9.90
N ASN A 251 6.56 -0.18 10.30
CA ASN A 251 5.13 0.03 10.45
C ASN A 251 4.56 0.53 9.12
N LEU A 252 3.30 0.20 8.86
CA LEU A 252 2.55 0.58 7.67
C LEU A 252 1.23 1.23 8.07
N ILE A 253 0.90 2.33 7.39
CA ILE A 253 -0.41 2.98 7.44
C ILE A 253 -0.93 3.09 6.01
N SER A 254 -2.19 2.71 5.78
CA SER A 254 -2.81 2.75 4.45
C SER A 254 -3.82 3.87 4.34
N TYR A 255 -3.77 4.59 3.22
CA TYR A 255 -4.73 5.62 2.83
C TYR A 255 -5.28 5.25 1.45
N ALA A 256 -6.53 4.79 1.40
CA ALA A 256 -7.19 4.37 0.18
C ALA A 256 -7.77 5.57 -0.56
N THR A 257 -7.59 5.62 -1.87
CA THR A 257 -7.99 6.71 -2.74
C THR A 257 -8.52 6.14 -4.05
N PRO A 258 -9.58 6.71 -4.63
CA PRO A 258 -10.19 6.18 -5.84
C PRO A 258 -9.27 6.36 -7.05
N TYR A 259 -9.41 5.51 -8.07
CA TYR A 259 -8.96 5.83 -9.43
C TYR A 259 -9.96 6.80 -10.06
N SER A 260 -9.84 8.08 -9.73
CA SER A 260 -10.67 9.15 -10.26
C SER A 260 -9.82 10.30 -10.79
N HIS A 261 -10.46 11.21 -11.53
CA HIS A 261 -9.90 12.49 -11.97
C HIS A 261 -9.91 13.57 -10.88
N GLU A 262 -10.36 13.25 -9.67
CA GLU A 262 -10.40 14.19 -8.55
C GLU A 262 -9.06 14.23 -7.82
N ILE A 263 -8.59 15.43 -7.47
CA ILE A 263 -7.33 15.63 -6.73
C ILE A 263 -7.56 15.63 -5.22
N LEU A 264 -8.73 16.08 -4.76
CA LEU A 264 -9.02 16.27 -3.34
C LEU A 264 -8.83 15.00 -2.49
N PRO A 265 -9.31 13.80 -2.87
CA PRO A 265 -9.07 12.59 -2.09
C PRO A 265 -7.58 12.31 -1.83
N VAL A 266 -6.73 12.52 -2.84
CA VAL A 266 -5.29 12.27 -2.75
C VAL A 266 -4.58 13.37 -1.96
N LEU A 267 -5.02 14.62 -2.11
CA LEU A 267 -4.57 15.74 -1.27
C LEU A 267 -4.87 15.46 0.21
N SER A 268 -6.10 15.05 0.53
CA SER A 268 -6.50 14.68 1.88
C SER A 268 -5.68 13.52 2.43
N ALA A 269 -5.45 12.48 1.62
CA ALA A 269 -4.60 11.35 1.99
C ALA A 269 -3.15 11.79 2.29
N LEU A 270 -2.57 12.67 1.46
CA LEU A 270 -1.22 13.22 1.67
C LEU A 270 -1.12 13.99 2.98
N VAL A 271 -2.10 14.84 3.28
CA VAL A 271 -2.14 15.59 4.54
C VAL A 271 -2.26 14.62 5.72
N ARG A 272 -3.11 13.61 5.63
CA ARG A 272 -3.30 12.62 6.71
C ARG A 272 -2.06 11.75 6.93
N ALA A 273 -1.36 11.38 5.85
CA ALA A 273 -0.07 10.70 5.92
C ALA A 273 0.99 11.55 6.64
N TYR A 274 1.01 12.86 6.41
CA TYR A 274 1.89 13.76 7.16
C TYR A 274 1.50 13.85 8.64
N LEU A 275 0.21 13.99 8.94
CA LEU A 275 -0.32 14.14 10.30
C LEU A 275 -0.20 12.86 11.14
N SER A 276 -0.10 11.67 10.52
CA SER A 276 0.18 10.43 11.25
C SER A 276 1.64 10.29 11.67
N GLY A 277 2.51 11.19 11.24
CA GLY A 277 3.93 11.18 11.57
C GLY A 277 4.76 10.22 10.73
N ALA A 278 4.21 9.65 9.65
CA ALA A 278 4.94 8.76 8.76
C ALA A 278 6.22 9.44 8.24
N GLU A 279 7.37 8.79 8.37
CA GLU A 279 8.66 9.28 7.87
C GLU A 279 8.79 9.11 6.35
N VAL A 280 8.17 8.06 5.81
CA VAL A 280 8.15 7.74 4.37
C VAL A 280 6.72 7.73 3.86
N ILE A 281 6.46 8.42 2.76
CA ILE A 281 5.17 8.46 2.07
C ILE A 281 5.37 7.92 0.64
N VAL A 282 4.68 6.84 0.31
CA VAL A 282 4.78 6.15 -0.97
C VAL A 282 3.47 6.33 -1.74
N MET A 283 3.59 6.83 -2.97
CA MET A 283 2.49 6.96 -3.93
C MET A 283 2.84 6.17 -5.19
N PRO A 284 2.55 4.87 -5.25
CA PRO A 284 2.93 4.01 -6.36
C PRO A 284 1.97 4.16 -7.55
N ARG A 285 1.46 5.37 -7.81
CA ARG A 285 0.52 5.68 -8.90
C ARG A 285 0.67 7.12 -9.37
N GLY A 286 0.35 7.33 -10.64
CA GLY A 286 0.14 8.67 -11.20
C GLY A 286 -1.25 9.20 -10.86
N LEU A 287 -1.42 10.50 -11.05
CA LEU A 287 -2.69 11.21 -10.97
C LEU A 287 -3.03 11.79 -12.35
N PRO A 288 -4.31 11.93 -12.70
CA PRO A 288 -4.71 12.69 -13.88
C PRO A 288 -4.22 14.13 -13.78
N ASP A 289 -3.60 14.65 -14.84
CA ASP A 289 -3.08 16.03 -14.89
C ASP A 289 -4.18 16.99 -15.37
N PRO A 290 -4.70 17.89 -14.50
CA PRO A 290 -5.70 18.88 -14.92
C PRO A 290 -5.14 19.87 -15.96
N GLY A 291 -3.82 20.06 -16.02
CA GLY A 291 -3.12 20.83 -17.06
C GLY A 291 -3.28 20.20 -18.43
N ALA A 292 -3.01 18.89 -18.56
CA ALA A 292 -3.23 18.14 -19.78
C ALA A 292 -4.70 18.18 -20.24
N ARG A 293 -5.67 18.07 -19.31
CA ARG A 293 -7.10 18.22 -19.63
C ARG A 293 -7.44 19.61 -20.18
N ALA A 294 -6.81 20.66 -19.65
CA ALA A 294 -7.04 22.04 -20.09
C ALA A 294 -6.49 22.31 -21.50
N ALA A 295 -5.52 21.50 -21.98
CA ALA A 295 -4.98 21.61 -23.33
C ALA A 295 -5.88 20.95 -24.41
N VAL A 296 -6.84 20.11 -24.00
CA VAL A 296 -7.81 19.51 -24.92
C VAL A 296 -8.84 20.56 -25.33
N ASN A 297 -8.90 20.88 -26.63
CA ASN A 297 -9.86 21.84 -27.19
C ASN A 297 -11.32 21.42 -26.88
N ALA A 298 -12.12 22.37 -26.40
CA ALA A 298 -13.55 22.20 -26.10
C ALA A 298 -14.41 21.77 -27.31
N GLY A 299 -13.86 21.80 -28.53
CA GLY A 299 -14.53 21.43 -29.77
C GLY A 299 -14.35 19.98 -30.21
N SER A 300 -13.61 19.14 -29.46
CA SER A 300 -13.57 17.70 -29.77
C SER A 300 -14.88 17.08 -29.28
N PRO A 301 -15.77 16.57 -30.16
CA PRO A 301 -17.02 15.97 -29.73
C PRO A 301 -16.70 14.67 -29.01
N TYR A 302 -16.51 14.74 -27.69
CA TYR A 302 -16.68 13.57 -26.83
C TYR A 302 -18.17 13.28 -26.79
N LEU A 303 -18.64 12.51 -27.78
CA LEU A 303 -19.93 11.85 -27.77
C LEU A 303 -19.90 10.75 -26.69
N THR A 304 -19.86 11.15 -25.42
CA THR A 304 -20.10 10.26 -24.28
C THR A 304 -21.44 10.64 -23.65
N ARG A 305 -22.49 10.05 -24.23
CA ARG A 305 -23.75 9.61 -23.59
C ARG A 305 -24.34 10.49 -22.48
N SER A 306 -25.03 11.56 -22.86
CA SER A 306 -26.49 11.68 -22.77
C SER A 306 -26.85 13.09 -23.22
N GLU A 307 -27.76 13.19 -24.18
CA GLU A 307 -28.33 14.44 -24.67
C GLU A 307 -29.09 15.13 -23.53
N ALA A 308 -28.40 15.93 -22.74
CA ALA A 308 -29.04 16.90 -21.86
C ALA A 308 -29.35 18.15 -22.67
N GLU A 309 -30.57 18.68 -22.51
CA GLU A 309 -30.99 19.94 -23.11
C GLU A 309 -30.02 21.07 -22.72
N GLY A 310 -29.27 21.58 -23.69
CA GLY A 310 -28.38 22.75 -23.54
C GLY A 310 -26.88 22.40 -23.50
N ASN A 311 -26.17 22.62 -24.61
CA ASN A 311 -24.71 22.47 -24.67
C ASN A 311 -23.95 23.52 -23.81
N GLU A 312 -24.57 24.65 -23.48
CA GLU A 312 -23.94 25.75 -22.73
C GLU A 312 -23.79 25.42 -21.23
N THR A 313 -24.79 24.79 -20.61
CA THR A 313 -24.76 24.42 -19.18
C THR A 313 -23.73 23.33 -18.88
N LEU A 314 -23.51 22.40 -19.81
CA LEU A 314 -22.47 21.36 -19.67
C LEU A 314 -21.05 21.94 -19.75
N ARG A 315 -20.83 22.90 -20.66
CA ARG A 315 -19.54 23.58 -20.81
C ARG A 315 -19.19 24.41 -19.58
N ASP A 316 -20.12 25.21 -19.08
CA ASP A 316 -19.88 26.04 -17.89
C ASP A 316 -19.61 25.18 -16.65
N THR A 317 -20.32 24.05 -16.52
CA THR A 317 -20.09 23.07 -15.44
C THR A 317 -18.71 22.41 -15.55
N ASP A 318 -18.29 22.01 -16.76
CA ASP A 318 -16.95 21.45 -17.01
C ASP A 318 -15.84 22.47 -16.71
N LEU A 319 -16.02 23.73 -17.14
CA LEU A 319 -15.08 24.81 -16.85
C LEU A 319 -14.99 25.14 -15.35
N ALA A 320 -16.12 25.17 -14.64
CA ALA A 320 -16.15 25.37 -13.19
C ALA A 320 -15.45 24.20 -12.45
N ARG A 321 -15.69 22.95 -12.89
CA ARG A 321 -15.01 21.78 -12.34
C ARG A 321 -13.51 21.82 -12.61
N LEU A 322 -13.10 22.20 -13.82
CA LEU A 322 -11.69 22.36 -14.17
C LEU A 322 -11.01 23.45 -13.33
N ALA A 323 -11.68 24.57 -13.07
CA ALA A 323 -11.17 25.62 -12.20
C ALA A 323 -10.97 25.12 -10.76
N LEU A 324 -11.92 24.35 -10.23
CA LEU A 324 -11.79 23.72 -8.91
C LEU A 324 -10.64 22.72 -8.87
N LEU A 325 -10.53 21.83 -9.86
CA LEU A 325 -9.44 20.85 -9.98
C LEU A 325 -8.07 21.54 -10.04
N LYS A 326 -7.94 22.65 -10.77
CA LYS A 326 -6.72 23.47 -10.80
C LYS A 326 -6.41 24.12 -9.46
N SER A 327 -7.42 24.52 -8.71
CA SER A 327 -7.23 25.01 -7.33
C SER A 327 -6.69 23.90 -6.43
N HIS A 328 -7.31 22.70 -6.47
CA HIS A 328 -6.83 21.53 -5.73
C HIS A 328 -5.43 21.10 -6.15
N GLN A 329 -5.13 21.11 -7.44
CA GLN A 329 -3.79 20.83 -7.97
C GLN A 329 -2.75 21.77 -7.37
N ALA A 330 -2.99 23.08 -7.38
CA ALA A 330 -2.02 24.04 -6.86
C ALA A 330 -1.79 23.87 -5.34
N VAL A 331 -2.86 23.61 -4.58
CA VAL A 331 -2.74 23.30 -3.14
C VAL A 331 -1.96 22.00 -2.94
N PHE A 332 -2.30 20.95 -3.69
CA PHE A 332 -1.63 19.66 -3.63
C PHE A 332 -0.13 19.77 -3.93
N GLU A 333 0.27 20.42 -5.03
CA GLU A 333 1.68 20.59 -5.42
C GLU A 333 2.47 21.37 -4.35
N ALA A 334 1.89 22.44 -3.80
CA ALA A 334 2.52 23.22 -2.74
C ALA A 334 2.72 22.41 -1.45
N LEU A 335 1.70 21.63 -1.04
CA LEU A 335 1.78 20.75 0.12
C LEU A 335 2.75 19.59 -0.11
N LEU A 336 2.75 18.99 -1.29
CA LEU A 336 3.67 17.91 -1.65
C LEU A 336 5.12 18.37 -1.54
N ALA A 337 5.44 19.56 -2.09
CA ALA A 337 6.76 20.15 -1.97
C ALA A 337 7.13 20.46 -0.51
N LYS A 338 6.20 21.02 0.28
CA LYS A 338 6.41 21.31 1.70
C LYS A 338 6.66 20.04 2.52
N ILE A 339 5.83 19.01 2.34
CA ILE A 339 5.95 17.73 3.05
C ILE A 339 7.27 17.03 2.68
N ALA A 340 7.66 17.08 1.41
CA ALA A 340 8.92 16.48 0.95
C ALA A 340 10.18 17.12 1.52
N GLN A 341 10.10 18.32 2.11
CA GLN A 341 11.23 18.92 2.86
C GLN A 341 11.48 18.24 4.20
N GLU A 342 10.52 17.46 4.70
CA GLU A 342 10.53 16.91 6.05
C GLU A 342 10.33 15.39 6.07
N ARG A 343 9.75 14.82 5.01
CA ARG A 343 9.42 13.41 4.83
C ARG A 343 9.93 12.90 3.50
N TYR A 344 10.28 11.62 3.45
CA TYR A 344 10.66 10.99 2.18
C TYR A 344 9.39 10.74 1.37
N VAL A 345 9.22 11.47 0.27
CA VAL A 345 8.08 11.27 -0.64
C VAL A 345 8.58 10.58 -1.89
N ILE A 346 7.97 9.43 -2.19
CA ILE A 346 8.39 8.54 -3.28
C ILE A 346 7.20 8.34 -4.23
N LEU A 347 7.41 8.68 -5.50
CA LEU A 347 6.41 8.65 -6.56
C LEU A 347 6.81 7.66 -7.66
N ALA A 348 5.84 7.02 -8.29
CA ALA A 348 6.06 6.24 -9.51
C ALA A 348 6.24 7.15 -10.74
N ALA A 349 7.14 6.78 -11.67
CA ALA A 349 7.39 7.55 -12.89
C ALA A 349 6.32 7.39 -13.99
N GLY A 350 5.52 6.32 -13.94
CA GLY A 350 4.51 6.00 -14.95
C GLY A 350 4.95 4.92 -15.95
N ASN A 351 3.96 4.33 -16.63
CA ASN A 351 4.11 3.08 -17.39
C ASN A 351 3.83 3.23 -18.89
N ASP A 352 3.94 4.45 -19.42
CA ASP A 352 3.60 4.76 -20.82
C ASP A 352 4.79 4.59 -21.79
N GLY A 353 5.97 4.25 -21.26
CA GLY A 353 7.21 4.11 -22.04
C GLY A 353 7.65 5.41 -22.70
N LEU A 354 7.30 6.56 -22.15
CA LEU A 354 7.58 7.88 -22.73
C LEU A 354 9.02 8.32 -22.47
N SER A 355 9.61 9.00 -23.45
CA SER A 355 10.94 9.60 -23.34
C SER A 355 10.85 11.06 -22.92
N GLN A 356 11.72 11.48 -21.99
CA GLN A 356 11.77 12.83 -21.43
C GLN A 356 10.44 13.30 -20.83
N GLN A 357 9.64 12.37 -20.29
CA GLN A 357 8.36 12.65 -19.66
C GLN A 357 8.09 11.59 -18.59
N VAL A 358 7.44 12.01 -17.50
CA VAL A 358 6.91 11.12 -16.45
C VAL A 358 5.48 11.53 -16.10
N SER A 359 4.74 10.66 -15.41
CA SER A 359 3.36 10.95 -15.03
C SER A 359 3.29 12.04 -13.95
N TYR A 360 2.20 12.78 -13.94
CA TYR A 360 1.87 13.69 -12.84
C TYR A 360 1.62 12.87 -11.54
N PRO A 361 2.10 13.31 -10.35
CA PRO A 361 2.79 14.58 -10.08
C PRO A 361 4.31 14.56 -10.22
N GLY A 362 4.91 13.41 -10.57
CA GLY A 362 6.36 13.27 -10.73
C GLY A 362 6.97 14.30 -11.68
N GLN A 363 6.28 14.63 -12.78
CA GLN A 363 6.74 15.60 -13.78
C GLN A 363 7.00 16.98 -13.19
N VAL A 364 6.03 17.49 -12.44
CA VAL A 364 6.10 18.81 -11.82
C VAL A 364 7.13 18.81 -10.71
N MET A 365 7.17 17.74 -9.91
CA MET A 365 8.11 17.61 -8.80
C MET A 365 9.55 17.51 -9.26
N LEU A 366 9.88 16.78 -10.33
CA LEU A 366 11.27 16.75 -10.84
C LEU A 366 11.75 18.11 -11.33
N THR A 367 10.84 18.93 -11.84
CA THR A 367 11.14 20.27 -12.37
C THR A 367 11.25 21.32 -11.25
N ASN A 368 10.37 21.24 -10.25
CA ASN A 368 10.18 22.30 -9.26
C ASN A 368 10.69 21.94 -7.85
N SER A 369 11.07 20.68 -7.62
CA SER A 369 11.54 20.17 -6.33
C SER A 369 12.74 19.24 -6.48
N SER A 370 13.74 19.46 -5.64
CA SER A 370 14.89 18.56 -5.51
C SER A 370 14.68 17.48 -4.45
N THR A 371 13.62 17.52 -3.64
CA THR A 371 13.45 16.63 -2.47
C THR A 371 12.64 15.37 -2.77
N VAL A 372 11.70 15.43 -3.71
CA VAL A 372 10.84 14.30 -4.07
C VAL A 372 11.62 13.27 -4.88
N ILE A 373 11.45 11.99 -4.53
CA ILE A 373 12.02 10.86 -5.25
C ILE A 373 10.99 10.38 -6.27
N VAL A 374 11.34 10.38 -7.54
CA VAL A 374 10.52 9.80 -8.60
C VAL A 374 11.24 8.56 -9.12
N THR A 375 10.51 7.44 -9.16
CA THR A 375 11.08 6.11 -9.32
C THR A 375 10.71 5.51 -10.68
N GLY A 376 11.70 5.30 -11.53
CA GLY A 376 11.59 4.50 -12.75
C GLY A 376 11.82 3.00 -12.48
N ALA A 377 11.49 2.17 -13.47
CA ALA A 377 11.60 0.72 -13.36
C ALA A 377 12.74 0.16 -14.22
N VAL A 378 13.50 -0.78 -13.65
CA VAL A 378 14.48 -1.61 -14.37
C VAL A 378 14.17 -3.09 -14.13
N ASN A 379 14.51 -3.95 -15.08
CA ASN A 379 14.30 -5.38 -14.96
C ASN A 379 15.45 -6.09 -14.22
N ASP A 380 15.41 -7.43 -14.12
CA ASP A 380 16.43 -8.23 -13.42
C ASP A 380 17.86 -8.09 -13.99
N ARG A 381 17.99 -7.58 -15.22
CA ARG A 381 19.26 -7.33 -15.92
C ARG A 381 19.74 -5.89 -15.80
N ASP A 382 19.12 -5.10 -14.92
CA ASP A 382 19.34 -3.65 -14.77
C ASP A 382 19.13 -2.86 -16.07
N LYS A 383 18.34 -3.40 -17.01
CA LYS A 383 17.90 -2.67 -18.20
C LYS A 383 16.59 -1.96 -17.87
N LEU A 384 16.36 -0.80 -18.48
CA LEU A 384 15.10 -0.07 -18.35
C LEU A 384 13.93 -0.99 -18.73
N SER A 385 12.95 -1.16 -17.84
CA SER A 385 11.73 -1.89 -18.18
C SER A 385 11.02 -1.16 -19.30
N SER A 386 10.51 -1.89 -20.28
CA SER A 386 10.06 -1.31 -21.54
C SER A 386 8.94 -0.27 -21.40
N TYR A 387 8.06 -0.44 -20.40
CA TYR A 387 6.98 0.49 -20.08
C TYR A 387 7.45 1.70 -19.25
N SER A 388 8.65 1.71 -18.68
CA SER A 388 9.05 2.78 -17.75
C SER A 388 9.18 4.11 -18.49
N ASN A 389 8.48 5.13 -18.00
CA ASN A 389 8.73 6.51 -18.36
C ASN A 389 10.16 6.93 -17.95
N VAL A 390 10.76 7.86 -18.71
CA VAL A 390 12.15 8.29 -18.52
C VAL A 390 12.25 9.81 -18.47
N MET A 391 12.98 10.33 -17.48
CA MET A 391 13.35 11.74 -17.35
C MET A 391 14.66 11.86 -16.57
N SER A 392 15.39 12.96 -16.76
CA SER A 392 16.56 13.28 -15.93
C SER A 392 16.17 13.42 -14.46
N GLY A 393 17.00 12.90 -13.55
CA GLY A 393 16.78 12.98 -12.11
C GLY A 393 15.92 11.88 -11.51
N LEU A 394 15.50 10.89 -12.29
CA LEU A 394 14.89 9.66 -11.78
C LEU A 394 15.90 8.81 -11.01
N LEU A 395 15.40 8.15 -9.97
CA LEU A 395 16.05 6.98 -9.39
C LEU A 395 15.37 5.73 -9.94
N TYR A 396 16.11 4.62 -10.06
CA TYR A 396 15.58 3.38 -10.62
C TYR A 396 15.55 2.27 -9.58
N MET A 397 14.54 1.42 -9.66
CA MET A 397 14.38 0.23 -8.83
C MET A 397 13.86 -0.95 -9.66
N LEU A 398 14.10 -2.16 -9.15
CA LEU A 398 13.67 -3.38 -9.82
C LEU A 398 12.14 -3.43 -10.03
N SER A 399 11.76 -4.01 -11.16
CA SER A 399 10.41 -4.41 -11.54
C SER A 399 10.50 -5.57 -12.55
N ASP A 400 9.36 -5.99 -13.09
CA ASP A 400 9.26 -6.83 -14.27
C ASP A 400 9.58 -6.09 -15.58
N ASP A 401 9.13 -6.66 -16.69
CA ASP A 401 9.28 -6.11 -18.03
C ASP A 401 8.04 -6.41 -18.89
N ALA A 402 7.87 -5.66 -19.97
CA ALA A 402 6.82 -5.89 -20.96
C ALA A 402 7.38 -5.96 -22.37
N PHE A 403 6.55 -6.34 -23.34
CA PHE A 403 6.96 -6.30 -24.74
C PHE A 403 7.00 -4.87 -25.27
N ALA A 404 8.10 -4.51 -25.91
CA ALA A 404 8.21 -3.30 -26.70
C ALA A 404 9.04 -3.53 -27.95
N VAL A 405 8.50 -3.06 -29.07
CA VAL A 405 9.16 -3.01 -30.37
C VAL A 405 8.88 -1.61 -30.92
N ASP A 406 9.85 -0.72 -30.79
CA ASP A 406 9.80 0.66 -31.32
C ASP A 406 11.17 1.09 -31.82
N ASP A 407 11.32 2.31 -32.33
CA ASP A 407 12.58 2.81 -32.89
C ASP A 407 13.73 2.95 -31.87
N ALA A 408 13.45 2.93 -30.57
CA ALA A 408 14.43 3.07 -29.51
C ALA A 408 14.66 1.76 -28.71
N ARG A 409 13.69 0.85 -28.69
CA ARG A 409 13.67 -0.31 -27.81
C ARG A 409 13.36 -1.61 -28.54
N PHE A 410 14.01 -2.66 -28.08
CA PHE A 410 13.70 -4.04 -28.47
C PHE A 410 13.69 -4.90 -27.20
N ALA A 411 12.48 -5.26 -26.77
CA ALA A 411 12.21 -6.09 -25.60
C ALA A 411 11.09 -7.08 -25.97
N VAL A 412 11.45 -8.32 -26.30
CA VAL A 412 10.48 -9.36 -26.67
C VAL A 412 10.85 -10.70 -26.04
N ASN A 413 9.85 -11.45 -25.57
CA ASN A 413 10.04 -12.87 -25.26
C ASN A 413 10.02 -13.70 -26.55
N THR A 414 11.17 -13.90 -27.18
CA THR A 414 11.27 -14.73 -28.40
C THR A 414 10.96 -16.21 -28.16
N HIS A 415 10.81 -16.63 -26.90
CA HIS A 415 10.47 -18.00 -26.52
C HIS A 415 8.99 -18.17 -26.14
N SER A 416 8.20 -17.09 -26.10
CA SER A 416 6.74 -17.24 -25.95
C SER A 416 6.14 -17.74 -27.26
N PHE A 417 4.98 -18.40 -27.17
CA PHE A 417 4.22 -18.85 -28.33
C PHE A 417 3.96 -17.70 -29.32
N THR A 418 3.57 -16.53 -28.79
CA THR A 418 3.32 -15.33 -29.61
C THR A 418 4.60 -14.68 -30.14
N GLY A 419 5.72 -14.82 -29.44
CA GLY A 419 7.00 -14.26 -29.85
C GLY A 419 7.67 -15.08 -30.93
N SER A 420 7.60 -16.41 -30.88
CA SER A 420 8.27 -17.27 -31.86
C SER A 420 7.71 -17.15 -33.29
N ASP A 421 6.48 -16.65 -33.45
CA ASP A 421 5.78 -16.55 -34.73
C ASP A 421 6.16 -15.30 -35.54
N TYR A 422 6.91 -14.36 -34.96
CA TYR A 422 7.23 -13.09 -35.60
C TYR A 422 8.65 -13.05 -36.16
N ASP A 423 8.82 -12.51 -37.38
CA ASP A 423 10.14 -12.29 -37.96
C ASP A 423 10.80 -11.02 -37.38
N TYR A 424 11.72 -11.22 -36.43
CA TYR A 424 12.51 -10.13 -35.85
C TYR A 424 13.77 -9.80 -36.65
N SER A 425 13.99 -10.38 -37.84
CA SER A 425 15.18 -10.12 -38.66
C SER A 425 15.53 -8.63 -38.82
N PRO A 426 14.58 -7.69 -38.97
CA PRO A 426 14.90 -6.26 -39.06
C PRO A 426 15.43 -5.64 -37.76
N HIS A 427 15.23 -6.30 -36.62
CA HIS A 427 15.56 -5.81 -35.28
C HIS A 427 16.71 -6.61 -34.62
N THR A 428 17.23 -7.65 -35.29
CA THR A 428 18.32 -8.52 -34.78
C THR A 428 19.61 -7.78 -34.41
N ALA A 429 19.83 -6.58 -34.96
CA ALA A 429 20.96 -5.73 -34.62
C ALA A 429 20.84 -5.03 -33.24
N ARG A 430 19.65 -5.07 -32.61
CA ARG A 430 19.40 -4.45 -31.30
C ARG A 430 19.49 -5.49 -30.19
N GLU A 431 20.10 -5.11 -29.08
CA GLU A 431 20.16 -5.95 -27.87
C GLU A 431 18.73 -6.18 -27.36
N ASN A 432 18.30 -7.46 -27.29
CA ASN A 432 17.01 -7.80 -26.68
C ASN A 432 17.11 -7.65 -25.16
N SER A 433 16.49 -6.60 -24.63
CA SER A 433 16.53 -6.25 -23.21
C SER A 433 15.53 -7.04 -22.35
N PHE A 434 14.62 -7.81 -22.96
CA PHE A 434 13.47 -8.39 -22.27
C PHE A 434 13.80 -9.34 -21.12
N SER A 435 13.17 -9.11 -19.98
CA SER A 435 13.17 -10.05 -18.85
C SER A 435 11.86 -10.80 -18.68
N PRO A 436 11.88 -12.13 -18.51
CA PRO A 436 10.68 -12.90 -18.15
C PRO A 436 10.36 -12.88 -16.65
N TRP A 437 11.17 -12.23 -15.82
CA TRP A 437 11.05 -12.33 -14.36
C TRP A 437 10.09 -11.28 -13.81
N GLY A 438 8.96 -11.75 -13.26
CA GLY A 438 8.06 -10.94 -12.45
C GLY A 438 8.54 -10.81 -11.00
N ILE A 439 8.04 -9.81 -10.29
CA ILE A 439 8.27 -9.64 -8.86
C ILE A 439 7.09 -10.24 -8.09
N LEU A 440 7.37 -11.24 -7.24
CA LEU A 440 6.37 -11.79 -6.34
C LEU A 440 6.01 -10.76 -5.27
N THR A 441 4.71 -10.59 -5.03
CA THR A 441 4.17 -9.83 -3.91
C THR A 441 2.87 -10.46 -3.39
N LEU A 442 2.23 -9.82 -2.43
CA LEU A 442 0.94 -10.19 -1.86
C LEU A 442 -0.21 -9.85 -2.80
N ASP A 443 -1.30 -10.58 -2.67
CA ASP A 443 -2.54 -10.36 -3.42
C ASP A 443 -3.75 -10.30 -2.47
N LEU A 444 -4.94 -9.98 -2.98
CA LEU A 444 -6.15 -10.13 -2.19
C LEU A 444 -6.40 -11.61 -1.87
N ARG A 445 -6.91 -11.88 -0.67
CA ARG A 445 -7.44 -13.21 -0.34
C ARG A 445 -8.61 -13.54 -1.27
N GLY A 446 -8.64 -14.78 -1.75
CA GLY A 446 -9.73 -15.30 -2.58
C GLY A 446 -9.65 -14.90 -4.05
N SER A 447 -10.80 -14.68 -4.67
CA SER A 447 -10.92 -14.58 -6.14
C SER A 447 -10.74 -13.16 -6.69
N TYR A 448 -10.72 -12.15 -5.80
CA TYR A 448 -10.70 -10.74 -6.18
C TYR A 448 -9.31 -10.22 -6.57
N GLY A 449 -8.27 -10.97 -6.24
CA GLY A 449 -6.88 -10.64 -6.54
C GLY A 449 -6.48 -10.82 -8.01
N TYR A 450 -5.29 -10.35 -8.36
CA TYR A 450 -4.69 -10.53 -9.69
C TYR A 450 -4.45 -12.00 -10.06
N ALA A 451 -4.07 -12.84 -9.10
CA ALA A 451 -3.92 -14.27 -9.27
C ALA A 451 -5.29 -14.99 -9.37
N SER A 452 -6.36 -14.34 -8.89
CA SER A 452 -7.74 -14.80 -8.91
C SER A 452 -7.90 -16.23 -8.38
N GLY A 453 -7.81 -16.38 -7.05
CA GLY A 453 -7.97 -17.67 -6.37
C GLY A 453 -9.32 -18.34 -6.67
N LEU A 454 -9.38 -19.65 -6.47
CA LEU A 454 -10.55 -20.47 -6.83
C LEU A 454 -11.81 -20.18 -5.99
N ASN A 455 -11.64 -19.65 -4.78
CA ASN A 455 -12.71 -19.37 -3.82
C ASN A 455 -12.90 -17.86 -3.69
N GLU A 456 -14.14 -17.39 -3.59
CA GLU A 456 -14.44 -15.95 -3.49
C GLU A 456 -13.78 -15.31 -2.26
N ASP A 457 -13.89 -15.94 -1.10
CA ASP A 457 -13.30 -15.47 0.15
C ASP A 457 -13.00 -16.64 1.10
N PRO A 458 -11.87 -17.34 0.91
CA PRO A 458 -11.58 -18.56 1.65
C PRO A 458 -11.14 -18.26 3.08
N ASP A 459 -11.67 -19.03 4.04
CA ASP A 459 -11.18 -19.01 5.42
C ASP A 459 -9.72 -19.49 5.43
N ILE A 460 -8.80 -18.64 5.90
CA ILE A 460 -7.37 -18.96 5.98
C ILE A 460 -7.11 -20.13 6.95
N ALA A 461 -8.06 -20.37 7.86
CA ALA A 461 -8.05 -21.52 8.76
C ALA A 461 -8.30 -22.86 8.06
N ASP A 462 -8.89 -22.85 6.86
CA ASP A 462 -9.24 -24.06 6.14
C ASP A 462 -7.99 -24.86 5.75
N GLU A 463 -8.04 -26.18 5.91
CA GLU A 463 -6.96 -27.08 5.50
C GLU A 463 -6.80 -27.07 3.97
N ASP A 464 -7.89 -26.82 3.24
CA ASP A 464 -7.92 -26.72 1.78
C ASP A 464 -7.65 -25.29 1.26
N PHE A 465 -7.26 -24.36 2.15
CA PHE A 465 -6.91 -22.99 1.76
C PHE A 465 -5.72 -22.97 0.79
N ASP A 466 -5.97 -22.50 -0.44
CA ASP A 466 -4.92 -22.29 -1.43
C ASP A 466 -4.05 -21.08 -1.07
N SER A 467 -2.97 -21.35 -0.33
CA SER A 467 -1.99 -20.34 0.06
C SER A 467 -1.29 -19.66 -1.12
N SER A 468 -1.31 -20.25 -2.32
CA SER A 468 -0.71 -19.60 -3.48
C SER A 468 -1.53 -18.39 -3.95
N GLY A 469 -2.85 -18.38 -3.69
CA GLY A 469 -3.74 -17.26 -3.97
C GLY A 469 -3.50 -16.02 -3.09
N LEU A 470 -2.66 -16.12 -2.06
CA LEU A 470 -2.18 -14.96 -1.28
C LEU A 470 -1.11 -14.15 -2.01
N TYR A 471 -0.62 -14.66 -3.15
CA TYR A 471 0.53 -14.11 -3.82
C TYR A 471 0.27 -13.92 -5.30
N THR A 472 0.91 -12.92 -5.87
CA THR A 472 0.82 -12.63 -7.30
C THR A 472 2.15 -12.11 -7.84
N LEU A 473 2.30 -12.14 -9.16
CA LEU A 473 3.40 -11.47 -9.84
C LEU A 473 2.93 -10.09 -10.29
N MET A 474 3.64 -9.07 -9.85
CA MET A 474 3.32 -7.69 -10.15
C MET A 474 4.46 -7.02 -10.92
N GLY A 475 4.06 -6.05 -11.72
CA GLY A 475 4.92 -5.25 -12.57
C GLY A 475 4.61 -3.75 -12.54
N GLY A 476 5.42 -2.97 -13.24
CA GLY A 476 5.22 -1.52 -13.36
C GLY A 476 6.10 -0.66 -12.44
N THR A 477 6.10 0.66 -12.70
CA THR A 477 6.77 1.64 -11.84
C THR A 477 6.18 1.73 -10.44
N SER A 478 4.98 1.21 -10.21
CA SER A 478 4.37 1.02 -8.89
C SER A 478 5.14 0.02 -8.01
N VAL A 479 5.60 -1.08 -8.60
CA VAL A 479 6.45 -2.09 -7.95
C VAL A 479 7.81 -1.48 -7.60
N ALA A 480 8.44 -0.83 -8.57
CA ALA A 480 9.71 -0.14 -8.38
C ALA A 480 9.62 0.93 -7.26
N CYS A 481 8.56 1.75 -7.28
CA CYS A 481 8.27 2.76 -6.25
C CYS A 481 8.09 2.13 -4.86
N SER A 482 7.35 1.03 -4.76
CA SER A 482 7.09 0.34 -3.50
C SER A 482 8.35 -0.30 -2.91
N LEU A 483 9.16 -0.97 -3.74
CA LEU A 483 10.46 -1.50 -3.32
C LEU A 483 11.41 -0.39 -2.88
N MET A 484 11.41 0.76 -3.58
CA MET A 484 12.18 1.94 -3.16
C MET A 484 11.71 2.43 -1.79
N GLY A 485 10.39 2.47 -1.54
CA GLY A 485 9.81 2.84 -0.24
C GLY A 485 10.26 1.93 0.91
N GLY A 486 10.23 0.61 0.69
CA GLY A 486 10.74 -0.34 1.68
C GLY A 486 12.26 -0.24 1.88
N LEU A 487 13.04 -0.07 0.81
CA LEU A 487 14.50 0.07 0.93
C LEU A 487 14.89 1.36 1.67
N VAL A 488 14.27 2.49 1.32
CA VAL A 488 14.50 3.78 2.01
C VAL A 488 14.13 3.68 3.48
N SER A 489 12.99 3.05 3.82
CA SER A 489 12.62 2.86 5.24
C SER A 489 13.62 1.99 6.00
N ALA A 490 14.16 0.94 5.37
CA ALA A 490 15.20 0.10 5.98
C ALA A 490 16.52 0.87 6.19
N LEU A 491 16.92 1.72 5.23
CA LEU A 491 18.09 2.58 5.35
C LEU A 491 17.95 3.60 6.48
N ILE A 492 16.77 4.20 6.64
CA ILE A 492 16.46 5.09 7.76
C ILE A 492 16.54 4.34 9.09
N GLN A 493 15.87 3.19 9.17
CA GLN A 493 15.79 2.38 10.38
C GLN A 493 17.18 1.91 10.83
N ALA A 494 18.05 1.58 9.87
CA ALA A 494 19.41 1.14 10.14
C ALA A 494 20.43 2.30 10.33
N GLY A 495 19.98 3.56 10.29
CA GLY A 495 20.80 4.74 10.54
C GLY A 495 21.68 5.20 9.36
N ASP A 496 21.50 4.64 8.17
CA ASP A 496 22.23 5.09 6.96
C ASP A 496 21.60 6.35 6.35
N LEU A 497 20.30 6.57 6.60
CA LEU A 497 19.59 7.80 6.27
C LEU A 497 18.99 8.43 7.54
N PRO A 498 18.91 9.77 7.63
CA PRO A 498 18.21 10.43 8.73
C PRO A 498 16.69 10.18 8.68
N ARG A 499 16.00 10.20 9.82
CA ARG A 499 14.52 10.08 9.86
C ARG A 499 13.79 11.24 9.19
N THR A 500 14.37 12.44 9.22
CA THR A 500 13.89 13.59 8.45
C THR A 500 14.52 13.58 7.08
N ALA A 501 13.74 13.86 6.04
CA ALA A 501 14.26 13.88 4.68
C ALA A 501 15.39 14.92 4.50
N PRO A 502 16.43 14.59 3.71
CA PRO A 502 17.45 15.54 3.34
C PRO A 502 16.87 16.66 2.45
N PRO A 503 17.54 17.83 2.37
CA PRO A 503 17.07 18.97 1.58
C PRO A 503 17.13 18.73 0.06
N ASN A 504 17.69 17.61 -0.39
CA ASN A 504 17.68 17.17 -1.78
C ASN A 504 17.76 15.64 -1.86
N ARG A 505 17.32 15.09 -3.00
CA ARG A 505 17.33 13.65 -3.31
C ARG A 505 18.73 13.10 -3.59
N ASP A 506 19.73 13.93 -3.84
CA ASP A 506 21.10 13.49 -4.16
C ASP A 506 21.74 12.75 -2.99
N ALA A 507 21.41 13.13 -1.75
CA ALA A 507 21.83 12.39 -0.56
C ALA A 507 21.26 10.95 -0.55
N VAL A 508 20.01 10.78 -0.98
CA VAL A 508 19.38 9.46 -1.11
C VAL A 508 20.03 8.68 -2.25
N ALA A 509 20.22 9.31 -3.41
CA ALA A 509 20.90 8.70 -4.55
C ALA A 509 22.32 8.22 -4.20
N THR A 510 23.09 9.05 -3.49
CA THR A 510 24.45 8.73 -3.04
C THR A 510 24.45 7.55 -2.05
N THR A 511 23.49 7.53 -1.12
CA THR A 511 23.36 6.45 -0.14
C THR A 511 22.98 5.14 -0.82
N LEU A 512 22.04 5.18 -1.77
CA LEU A 512 21.65 4.02 -2.57
C LEU A 512 22.81 3.50 -3.43
N ALA A 513 23.53 4.37 -4.14
CA ALA A 513 24.70 3.99 -4.91
C ALA A 513 25.76 3.33 -4.03
N SER A 514 26.09 3.96 -2.90
CA SER A 514 27.04 3.41 -1.93
C SER A 514 26.58 2.06 -1.36
N PHE A 515 25.27 1.87 -1.16
CA PHE A 515 24.70 0.60 -0.73
C PHE A 515 24.83 -0.47 -1.83
N TYR A 516 24.48 -0.15 -3.08
CA TYR A 516 24.62 -1.07 -4.20
C TYR A 516 26.08 -1.45 -4.47
N ASP A 517 27.02 -0.51 -4.42
CA ASP A 517 28.46 -0.78 -4.60
C ASP A 517 28.99 -1.76 -3.55
N ARG A 518 28.52 -1.65 -2.30
CA ARG A 518 28.90 -2.59 -1.23
C ARG A 518 28.32 -3.99 -1.43
N VAL A 519 27.15 -4.10 -2.05
CA VAL A 519 26.44 -5.37 -2.24
C VAL A 519 26.92 -6.08 -3.51
N ARG A 520 27.01 -5.36 -4.62
CA ARG A 520 27.27 -5.91 -5.95
C ARG A 520 28.75 -5.84 -6.34
N GLY A 521 29.57 -5.11 -5.60
CA GLY A 521 30.88 -4.66 -6.04
C GLY A 521 30.77 -3.39 -6.90
N PRO A 522 31.88 -2.68 -7.17
CA PRO A 522 31.86 -1.55 -8.09
C PRO A 522 31.39 -2.04 -9.47
N ILE A 523 30.33 -1.43 -10.00
CA ILE A 523 29.78 -1.69 -11.34
C ILE A 523 30.69 -1.06 -12.40
#